data_AF-A0A2D4NAD6-F1
#
_entry.id   AF-A0A2D4NAD6-F1
#
_cell.length_a   1.000
_cell.length_b   1.000
_cell.length_c   1.000
_cell.angle_alpha   90.00
_cell.angle_beta   90.00
_cell.angle_gamma   90.00
#
_symmetry.space_group_name_H-M   'P 1'
#
loop_
_entity.id
_entity.type
_entity.pdbx_description
1 polymer ?
#
loop_
_entity_poly.entity_id
_entity_poly.type
_entity_poly.pdbx_seq_one_letter_code
_entity_poly.pdbx_strand_id
1 'polypeptide(L)'
;DTQPLATTRDGASPGNMLVQGKRTLLQKIVHCSRRVYRGSTDGLRCVTQPSKAFPLVPQTRPLRIASTCVSQAAAPDAGDYGRVFKRSVDEPDQFWAEAAQGITWHKPWTKTMERKDPFSTSWFVGGELNICYNALDRHIENGQGDQIAIIYDSPVTNMKECITYNEVLEQVSKLASVMLSHGVKKGDCVVIYMPMIPQTMYTMLACARIGAIHSLIFGGFASKELSSRIDHAKYSESIV
;
A
#
# COMPACT_ATOMS: atom_id res chain seq x y z
N ASP A 1 49.63 54.17 -8.49
CA ASP A 1 49.48 53.89 -7.06
C ASP A 1 48.05 53.47 -6.77
N THR A 2 47.74 52.17 -6.92
CA THR A 2 47.80 51.11 -5.89
C THR A 2 46.57 51.07 -4.98
N GLN A 3 45.80 50.00 -5.16
CA GLN A 3 44.87 49.31 -4.22
C GLN A 3 45.52 49.03 -2.83
N PRO A 4 44.83 48.50 -1.78
CA PRO A 4 43.82 47.40 -1.77
C PRO A 4 42.69 47.55 -0.68
N LEU A 5 41.80 46.61 -0.30
CA LEU A 5 41.72 45.13 -0.33
C LEU A 5 40.24 44.68 -0.12
N ALA A 6 39.89 43.51 -0.67
CA ALA A 6 38.62 42.82 -0.52
C ALA A 6 38.49 42.01 0.78
N THR A 7 37.26 41.80 1.27
CA THR A 7 36.86 40.57 1.98
C THR A 7 35.42 40.19 1.63
N THR A 8 35.29 39.06 0.95
CA THR A 8 34.06 38.29 0.73
C THR A 8 33.59 37.65 2.04
N ARG A 9 32.28 37.67 2.30
CA ARG A 9 31.62 36.75 3.25
C ARG A 9 30.44 36.10 2.55
N ASP A 10 30.69 34.90 2.04
CA ASP A 10 29.67 33.93 1.68
C ASP A 10 28.95 33.47 2.96
N GLY A 11 27.69 33.88 3.10
CA GLY A 11 26.76 33.35 4.11
C GLY A 11 25.77 32.42 3.42
N ALA A 12 26.07 31.12 3.39
CA ALA A 12 25.16 30.10 2.90
C ALA A 12 23.93 29.99 3.82
N SER A 13 22.76 30.38 3.31
CA SER A 13 21.47 30.24 4.01
C SER A 13 21.13 28.76 4.27
N PRO A 14 20.63 28.39 5.47
CA PRO A 14 20.28 27.00 5.84
C PRO A 14 19.22 26.33 4.96
N GLY A 15 18.48 27.12 4.17
CA GLY A 15 17.43 26.63 3.26
C GLY A 15 17.93 25.85 2.04
N ASN A 16 19.18 26.03 1.61
CA ASN A 16 19.70 25.35 0.41
C ASN A 16 20.14 23.90 0.66
N MET A 17 20.43 23.53 1.92
CA MET A 17 20.93 22.20 2.26
C MET A 17 19.78 21.15 2.32
N LEU A 18 18.59 21.55 2.79
CA LEU A 18 17.40 20.69 2.81
C LEU A 18 16.85 20.41 1.40
N VAL A 19 16.92 21.38 0.49
CA VAL A 19 16.44 21.23 -0.89
C VAL A 19 17.36 20.34 -1.73
N GLN A 20 18.67 20.38 -1.47
CA GLN A 20 19.64 19.47 -2.11
C GLN A 20 19.49 18.02 -1.61
N GLY A 21 19.17 17.81 -0.33
CA GLY A 21 18.86 16.49 0.24
C GLY A 21 17.59 15.82 -0.35
N LYS A 22 16.54 16.61 -0.61
CA LYS A 22 15.28 16.10 -1.20
C LYS A 22 15.38 15.77 -2.68
N ARG A 23 16.16 16.55 -3.45
CA ARG A 23 16.47 16.24 -4.86
C ARG A 23 17.27 14.93 -4.98
N THR A 24 18.15 14.66 -4.02
CA THR A 24 18.92 13.41 -4.00
C THR A 24 18.08 12.19 -3.60
N LEU A 25 17.03 12.32 -2.78
CA LEU A 25 16.10 11.22 -2.47
C LEU A 25 15.28 10.80 -3.71
N LEU A 26 14.64 11.75 -4.39
CA LEU A 26 13.90 11.48 -5.63
C LEU A 26 14.83 10.95 -6.74
N GLN A 27 16.04 11.49 -6.87
CA GLN A 27 17.04 10.97 -7.82
C GLN A 27 17.54 9.58 -7.44
N LYS A 28 17.70 9.23 -6.16
CA LYS A 28 18.11 7.88 -5.72
C LYS A 28 17.00 6.85 -5.89
N ILE A 29 15.74 7.22 -5.67
CA ILE A 29 14.56 6.38 -5.97
C ILE A 29 14.48 6.10 -7.48
N VAL A 30 14.68 7.13 -8.32
CA VAL A 30 14.69 7.01 -9.79
C VAL A 30 15.94 6.26 -10.31
N HIS A 31 17.10 6.44 -9.68
CA HIS A 31 18.35 5.76 -10.07
C HIS A 31 18.38 4.29 -9.64
N CYS A 32 17.85 3.96 -8.46
CA CYS A 32 17.61 2.57 -8.03
C CYS A 32 16.66 1.89 -9.02
N SER A 33 15.60 2.60 -9.45
CA SER A 33 14.68 2.10 -10.48
C SER A 33 15.40 1.78 -11.79
N ARG A 34 16.31 2.64 -12.29
CA ARG A 34 17.02 2.41 -13.56
C ARG A 34 18.03 1.25 -13.56
N ARG A 35 18.64 0.91 -12.42
CA ARG A 35 19.61 -0.21 -12.34
C ARG A 35 18.92 -1.58 -12.33
N VAL A 36 17.65 -1.65 -11.96
CA VAL A 36 16.84 -2.88 -11.93
C VAL A 36 16.32 -3.26 -13.34
N TYR A 37 16.34 -2.35 -14.32
CA TYR A 37 15.84 -2.56 -15.70
C TYR A 37 16.76 -3.41 -16.64
N ARG A 38 17.70 -4.21 -16.11
CA ARG A 38 18.46 -5.18 -16.92
C ARG A 38 18.39 -6.57 -16.30
N GLY A 39 17.31 -7.29 -16.58
CA GLY A 39 17.23 -8.71 -16.25
C GLY A 39 15.94 -9.37 -16.73
N SER A 40 16.10 -10.34 -17.63
CA SER A 40 15.16 -11.42 -17.94
C SER A 40 13.88 -11.09 -18.73
N THR A 41 14.05 -10.90 -20.04
CA THR A 41 13.02 -11.24 -21.01
C THR A 41 13.07 -12.74 -21.27
N ASP A 42 12.34 -13.56 -20.50
CA ASP A 42 11.96 -14.91 -20.95
C ASP A 42 10.83 -15.49 -20.09
N GLY A 43 9.71 -15.81 -20.74
CA GLY A 43 9.03 -17.08 -20.46
C GLY A 43 7.63 -17.13 -19.82
N LEU A 44 7.04 -16.08 -19.24
CA LEU A 44 5.68 -16.17 -18.68
C LEU A 44 4.65 -15.38 -19.49
N ARG A 45 3.84 -16.10 -20.28
CA ARG A 45 2.66 -15.56 -20.94
C ARG A 45 1.59 -15.25 -19.90
N CYS A 46 1.46 -13.98 -19.51
CA CYS A 46 0.33 -13.50 -18.72
C CYS A 46 -0.92 -13.51 -19.64
N VAL A 47 -1.82 -14.48 -19.41
CA VAL A 47 -3.03 -14.72 -20.22
C VAL A 47 -4.07 -13.64 -19.89
N THR A 48 -4.13 -12.59 -20.69
CA THR A 48 -5.21 -11.60 -20.65
C THR A 48 -6.30 -12.00 -21.64
N GLN A 49 -7.49 -12.39 -21.15
CA GLN A 49 -8.67 -12.59 -22.01
C GLN A 49 -9.26 -11.22 -22.40
N PRO A 50 -9.71 -11.04 -23.67
CA PRO A 50 -10.28 -9.78 -24.11
C PRO A 50 -11.70 -9.58 -23.55
N SER A 51 -11.95 -8.43 -22.94
CA SER A 51 -13.28 -8.00 -22.52
C SER A 51 -14.10 -7.56 -23.73
N LYS A 52 -15.23 -8.23 -23.98
CA LYS A 52 -16.23 -7.76 -24.95
C LYS A 52 -17.16 -6.75 -24.28
N ALA A 53 -17.45 -5.65 -24.96
CA ALA A 53 -18.42 -4.65 -24.51
C ALA A 53 -19.83 -5.28 -24.43
N PHE A 54 -20.41 -5.28 -23.23
CA PHE A 54 -21.79 -5.70 -23.00
C PHE A 54 -22.71 -4.48 -23.10
N PRO A 55 -23.71 -4.47 -24.00
CA PRO A 55 -24.70 -3.40 -24.03
C PRO A 55 -25.59 -3.47 -22.77
N LEU A 56 -25.78 -2.32 -22.13
CA LEU A 56 -26.62 -2.18 -20.93
C LEU A 56 -28.10 -2.25 -21.34
N VAL A 57 -28.69 -3.43 -21.22
CA VAL A 57 -30.16 -3.61 -21.24
C VAL A 57 -30.64 -3.63 -19.78
N PRO A 58 -31.66 -2.86 -19.38
CA PRO A 58 -32.21 -2.95 -18.03
C PRO A 58 -32.96 -4.29 -17.88
N GLN A 59 -32.28 -5.29 -17.33
CA GLN A 59 -32.88 -6.61 -17.03
C GLN A 59 -33.21 -6.67 -15.54
N THR A 60 -34.49 -6.60 -15.18
CA THR A 60 -35.00 -6.87 -13.82
C THR A 60 -35.13 -8.37 -13.52
N ARG A 61 -34.44 -9.24 -14.26
CA ARG A 61 -34.41 -10.68 -13.99
C ARG A 61 -33.35 -10.95 -12.91
N PRO A 62 -33.68 -11.67 -11.82
CA PRO A 62 -32.67 -12.13 -10.89
C PRO A 62 -31.68 -13.00 -11.65
N LEU A 63 -30.44 -12.52 -11.79
CA LEU A 63 -29.36 -13.27 -12.40
C LEU A 63 -29.09 -14.49 -11.51
N ARG A 64 -29.52 -15.67 -11.97
CA ARG A 64 -29.04 -16.92 -11.38
C ARG A 64 -27.55 -17.01 -11.67
N ILE A 65 -26.75 -17.13 -10.62
CA ILE A 65 -25.33 -17.42 -10.74
C ILE A 65 -25.22 -18.68 -11.60
N ALA A 66 -24.50 -18.59 -12.73
CA ALA A 66 -24.24 -19.74 -13.57
C ALA A 66 -23.60 -20.83 -12.70
N SER A 67 -24.07 -22.07 -12.82
CA SER A 67 -23.60 -23.22 -12.03
C SER A 67 -22.08 -23.41 -12.08
N THR A 68 -21.42 -22.88 -13.11
CA THR A 68 -19.96 -22.88 -13.29
C THR A 68 -19.19 -22.01 -12.29
N CYS A 69 -19.81 -20.99 -11.67
CA CYS A 69 -19.13 -20.10 -10.73
C CYS A 69 -19.12 -20.61 -9.28
N VAL A 70 -19.77 -21.73 -8.99
CA VAL A 70 -19.90 -22.28 -7.62
C VAL A 70 -18.71 -23.15 -7.21
N SER A 71 -17.85 -23.56 -8.15
CA SER A 71 -16.66 -24.34 -7.82
C SER A 71 -15.53 -23.42 -7.33
N GLN A 72 -15.26 -23.47 -6.02
CA GLN A 72 -14.07 -22.98 -5.30
C GLN A 72 -14.10 -21.57 -4.68
N ALA A 73 -15.25 -21.06 -4.25
CA ALA A 73 -15.24 -20.07 -3.17
C ALA A 73 -15.17 -20.82 -1.82
N ALA A 74 -13.97 -20.93 -1.25
CA ALA A 74 -13.72 -21.52 0.07
C ALA A 74 -14.22 -20.62 1.21
N ALA A 75 -15.50 -20.21 1.17
CA ALA A 75 -16.19 -19.76 2.35
C ALA A 75 -16.70 -21.02 3.08
N PRO A 76 -16.41 -21.20 4.38
CA PRO A 76 -16.83 -22.38 5.13
C PRO A 76 -18.37 -22.52 5.28
N ASP A 77 -19.14 -21.62 4.66
CA ASP A 77 -20.60 -21.65 4.61
C ASP A 77 -21.16 -21.13 3.28
N ALA A 78 -20.55 -21.52 2.15
CA ALA A 78 -20.99 -21.12 0.80
C ALA A 78 -22.44 -21.55 0.43
N GLY A 79 -23.20 -22.16 1.36
CA GLY A 79 -24.57 -22.61 1.15
C GLY A 79 -25.67 -21.70 1.71
N ASP A 80 -25.42 -20.88 2.74
CA ASP A 80 -26.47 -20.09 3.38
C ASP A 80 -25.99 -18.71 3.86
N TYR A 81 -25.91 -17.76 2.91
CA TYR A 81 -25.67 -16.35 3.21
C TYR A 81 -26.58 -15.80 4.31
N GLY A 82 -27.86 -16.22 4.34
CA GLY A 82 -28.83 -15.73 5.30
C GLY A 82 -28.44 -16.08 6.73
N ARG A 83 -27.97 -17.31 6.94
CA ARG A 83 -27.44 -17.76 8.23
C ARG A 83 -26.17 -17.02 8.65
N VAL A 84 -25.18 -16.91 7.77
CA VAL A 84 -23.91 -16.21 8.05
C VAL A 84 -24.18 -14.74 8.40
N PHE A 85 -25.01 -14.07 7.60
CA PHE A 85 -25.38 -12.68 7.82
C PHE A 85 -26.09 -12.50 9.18
N LYS A 86 -27.08 -13.35 9.48
CA LYS A 86 -27.79 -13.31 10.77
C LYS A 86 -26.82 -13.46 11.94
N ARG A 87 -25.89 -14.42 11.88
CA ARG A 87 -24.86 -14.62 12.91
C ARG A 87 -23.95 -13.40 13.07
N SER A 88 -23.55 -12.75 11.98
CA SER A 88 -22.70 -11.55 12.04
C SER A 88 -23.38 -10.34 12.71
N VAL A 89 -24.72 -10.29 12.71
CA VAL A 89 -25.51 -9.21 13.31
C VAL A 89 -25.91 -9.55 14.76
N ASP A 90 -26.38 -10.77 15.00
CA ASP A 90 -26.88 -11.21 16.31
C ASP A 90 -25.71 -11.46 17.28
N GLU A 91 -24.57 -11.96 16.79
CA GLU A 91 -23.41 -12.37 17.60
C GLU A 91 -22.08 -11.80 17.04
N PRO A 92 -21.91 -10.46 16.95
CA PRO A 92 -20.78 -9.84 16.28
C PRO A 92 -19.42 -10.16 16.93
N ASP A 93 -19.36 -10.20 18.27
CA ASP A 93 -18.10 -10.44 18.99
C ASP A 93 -17.52 -11.82 18.69
N GLN A 94 -18.33 -12.86 18.68
CA GLN A 94 -17.90 -14.23 18.37
C GLN A 94 -17.59 -14.39 16.87
N PHE A 95 -18.48 -13.88 16.01
CA PHE A 95 -18.32 -13.99 14.57
C PHE A 95 -17.02 -13.35 14.08
N TRP A 96 -16.72 -12.12 14.52
CA TRP A 96 -15.51 -11.42 14.12
C TRP A 96 -14.26 -11.95 14.82
N ALA A 97 -14.38 -12.54 16.02
CA ALA A 97 -13.26 -13.23 16.67
C ALA A 97 -12.80 -14.43 15.85
N GLU A 98 -13.74 -15.24 15.35
CA GLU A 98 -13.43 -16.38 14.47
C GLU A 98 -12.81 -15.90 13.15
N ALA A 99 -13.39 -14.88 12.51
CA ALA A 99 -12.86 -14.33 11.27
C ALA A 99 -11.43 -13.78 11.42
N ALA A 100 -11.14 -13.13 12.55
CA ALA A 100 -9.82 -12.57 12.85
C ALA A 100 -8.73 -13.62 13.07
N GLN A 101 -9.07 -14.88 13.30
CA GLN A 101 -8.08 -15.98 13.32
C GLN A 101 -7.50 -16.28 11.92
N GLY A 102 -8.15 -15.80 10.84
CA GLY A 102 -7.67 -15.95 9.46
C GLY A 102 -6.49 -15.03 9.08
N ILE A 103 -6.06 -14.16 9.99
CA ILE A 103 -4.89 -13.30 9.81
C ILE A 103 -3.87 -13.56 10.92
N THR A 104 -2.61 -13.25 10.64
CA THR A 104 -1.51 -13.48 11.59
C THR A 104 -1.34 -12.27 12.50
N TRP A 105 -1.38 -12.52 13.80
CA TRP A 105 -1.20 -11.52 14.84
C TRP A 105 0.17 -11.70 15.50
N HIS A 106 0.88 -10.61 15.76
CA HIS A 106 2.08 -10.66 16.60
C HIS A 106 1.69 -10.82 18.07
N LYS A 107 0.61 -10.16 18.47
CA LYS A 107 -0.02 -10.29 19.79
C LYS A 107 -1.53 -10.45 19.59
N PRO A 108 -2.13 -11.57 20.00
CA PRO A 108 -3.57 -11.74 19.96
C PRO A 108 -4.29 -10.65 20.76
N TRP A 109 -5.50 -10.31 20.35
CA TRP A 109 -6.34 -9.33 21.03
C TRP A 109 -6.95 -9.92 22.32
N THR A 110 -7.29 -9.05 23.27
CA THR A 110 -7.96 -9.46 24.51
C THR A 110 -9.47 -9.34 24.42
N LYS A 111 -9.98 -8.45 23.56
CA LYS A 111 -11.42 -8.18 23.40
C LYS A 111 -11.74 -7.84 21.95
N THR A 112 -12.70 -8.53 21.35
CA THR A 112 -12.98 -8.39 19.91
C THR A 112 -13.68 -7.07 19.61
N MET A 113 -14.68 -6.70 20.40
CA MET A 113 -15.35 -5.40 20.26
C MET A 113 -15.52 -4.70 21.60
N GLU A 114 -15.17 -3.42 21.65
CA GLU A 114 -15.40 -2.56 22.79
C GLU A 114 -16.07 -1.26 22.37
N ARG A 115 -17.27 -1.02 22.90
CA ARG A 115 -18.03 0.21 22.71
C ARG A 115 -17.99 1.02 23.99
N LYS A 116 -17.10 2.01 24.08
CA LYS A 116 -17.00 2.90 25.25
C LYS A 116 -18.03 4.03 25.19
N ASP A 117 -18.36 4.49 23.99
CA ASP A 117 -19.36 5.54 23.76
C ASP A 117 -20.13 5.28 22.44
N PRO A 118 -21.24 5.98 22.18
CA PRO A 118 -22.04 5.76 20.98
C PRO A 118 -21.29 5.99 19.65
N PHE A 119 -20.28 6.86 19.66
CA PHE A 119 -19.51 7.32 18.50
C PHE A 119 -18.15 6.61 18.35
N SER A 120 -17.60 6.00 19.40
CA SER A 120 -16.35 5.23 19.35
C SER A 120 -16.56 3.75 19.62
N THR A 121 -16.25 2.95 18.59
CA THR A 121 -16.17 1.49 18.69
C THR A 121 -14.75 1.06 18.36
N SER A 122 -14.10 0.40 19.31
CA SER A 122 -12.76 -0.17 19.14
C SER A 122 -12.88 -1.66 18.82
N TRP A 123 -12.12 -2.11 17.82
CA TRP A 123 -12.06 -3.50 17.40
C TRP A 123 -10.70 -4.10 17.75
N PHE A 124 -10.68 -5.37 18.16
CA PHE A 124 -9.49 -6.16 18.48
C PHE A 124 -8.55 -5.45 19.48
N VAL A 125 -9.13 -5.04 20.60
CA VAL A 125 -8.42 -4.27 21.63
C VAL A 125 -7.25 -5.07 22.19
N GLY A 126 -6.08 -4.43 22.26
CA GLY A 126 -4.84 -5.03 22.74
C GLY A 126 -4.12 -5.92 21.72
N GLY A 127 -4.71 -6.13 20.53
CA GLY A 127 -4.10 -6.87 19.45
C GLY A 127 -3.04 -6.06 18.72
N GLU A 128 -1.95 -6.72 18.32
CA GLU A 128 -0.86 -6.12 17.54
C GLU A 128 -0.61 -6.97 16.29
N LEU A 129 -0.63 -6.32 15.13
CA LEU A 129 -0.34 -6.94 13.84
C LEU A 129 0.42 -5.96 12.94
N ASN A 130 1.03 -6.49 11.90
CA ASN A 130 1.55 -5.70 10.80
C ASN A 130 0.82 -6.07 9.50
N ILE A 131 0.33 -5.06 8.77
CA ILE A 131 -0.41 -5.27 7.51
C ILE A 131 0.55 -5.78 6.42
N CYS A 132 1.77 -5.24 6.34
CA CYS A 132 2.77 -5.69 5.37
C CYS A 132 3.14 -7.16 5.58
N TYR A 133 3.29 -7.58 6.84
CA TYR A 133 3.55 -8.99 7.19
C TYR A 133 2.42 -9.92 6.72
N ASN A 134 1.16 -9.51 6.96
CA ASN A 134 0.00 -10.27 6.50
C ASN A 134 -0.16 -10.24 4.97
N ALA A 135 0.28 -9.18 4.30
CA ALA A 135 0.15 -9.06 2.86
C ALA A 135 1.26 -9.79 2.10
N LEU A 136 2.46 -9.92 2.67
CA LEU A 136 3.65 -10.45 1.97
C LEU A 136 4.32 -11.57 2.75
N ASP A 137 4.91 -11.25 3.91
CA ASP A 137 5.83 -12.13 4.62
C ASP A 137 5.19 -13.49 4.94
N ARG A 138 3.94 -13.52 5.44
CA ARG A 138 3.25 -14.78 5.74
C ARG A 138 3.10 -15.71 4.53
N HIS A 139 2.95 -15.14 3.32
CA HIS A 139 2.80 -15.92 2.09
C HIS A 139 4.12 -16.53 1.67
N ILE A 140 5.22 -15.77 1.82
CA ILE A 140 6.58 -16.23 1.55
C ILE A 140 6.97 -17.33 2.52
N GLU A 141 6.71 -17.15 3.81
CA GLU A 141 6.96 -18.14 4.86
C GLU A 141 6.18 -19.45 4.63
N ASN A 142 4.98 -19.35 4.05
CA ASN A 142 4.17 -20.50 3.64
C ASN A 142 4.62 -21.14 2.32
N GLY A 143 5.78 -20.77 1.78
CA GLY A 143 6.35 -21.35 0.55
C GLY A 143 5.77 -20.78 -0.76
N GLN A 144 5.02 -19.67 -0.70
CA GLN A 144 4.43 -19.02 -1.88
C GLN A 144 5.30 -17.87 -2.43
N GLY A 145 6.60 -17.84 -2.09
CA GLY A 145 7.48 -16.72 -2.44
C GLY A 145 7.64 -16.48 -3.95
N ASP A 146 7.68 -17.55 -4.75
CA ASP A 146 7.81 -17.46 -6.21
C ASP A 146 6.46 -17.32 -6.92
N GLN A 147 5.35 -17.27 -6.17
CA GLN A 147 4.03 -17.02 -6.73
C GLN A 147 3.92 -15.54 -7.15
N ILE A 148 3.27 -15.30 -8.28
CA ILE A 148 3.01 -13.94 -8.77
C ILE A 148 2.05 -13.23 -7.80
N ALA A 149 2.52 -12.13 -7.23
CA ALA A 149 1.76 -11.26 -6.33
C ALA A 149 1.12 -10.08 -7.08
N ILE A 150 1.83 -9.52 -8.06
CA ILE A 150 1.37 -8.34 -8.82
C ILE A 150 1.47 -8.63 -10.31
N ILE A 151 0.39 -8.37 -11.03
CA ILE A 151 0.38 -8.31 -12.49
C ILE A 151 0.16 -6.84 -12.87
N TYR A 152 1.17 -6.24 -13.47
CA TYR A 152 1.14 -4.87 -13.96
C TYR A 152 0.93 -4.87 -15.47
N ASP A 153 -0.13 -4.21 -15.93
CA ASP A 153 -0.41 -4.01 -17.35
C ASP A 153 -0.66 -2.52 -17.58
N SER A 154 0.24 -1.88 -18.31
CA SER A 154 0.19 -0.45 -18.61
C SER A 154 -0.19 -0.23 -20.07
N PRO A 155 -1.40 0.24 -20.37
CA PRO A 155 -1.80 0.51 -21.75
C PRO A 155 -1.05 1.72 -22.35
N VAL A 156 -0.56 2.63 -21.50
CA VAL A 156 0.15 3.85 -21.92
C VAL A 156 1.59 3.55 -22.33
N THR A 157 2.26 2.69 -21.57
CA THR A 157 3.66 2.34 -21.84
C THR A 157 3.81 1.01 -22.58
N ASN A 158 2.70 0.30 -22.79
CA ASN A 158 2.63 -1.06 -23.33
C ASN A 158 3.53 -2.06 -22.58
N MET A 159 3.80 -1.78 -21.30
CA MET A 159 4.61 -2.65 -20.43
C MET A 159 3.71 -3.62 -19.69
N LYS A 160 4.14 -4.88 -19.65
CA LYS A 160 3.52 -5.94 -18.85
C LYS A 160 4.57 -6.59 -17.99
N GLU A 161 4.33 -6.63 -16.70
CA GLU A 161 5.24 -7.22 -15.72
C GLU A 161 4.45 -8.11 -14.77
N CYS A 162 5.02 -9.26 -14.43
CA CYS A 162 4.44 -10.21 -13.51
C CYS A 162 5.49 -10.40 -12.41
N ILE A 163 5.19 -9.95 -11.19
CA ILE A 163 6.13 -9.76 -10.08
C ILE A 163 5.76 -10.72 -8.94
N THR A 164 6.75 -11.46 -8.46
CA THR A 164 6.62 -12.47 -7.39
C THR A 164 6.55 -11.86 -5.99
N TYR A 165 6.04 -12.59 -5.01
CA TYR A 165 6.06 -12.16 -3.61
C TYR A 165 7.47 -11.83 -3.11
N ASN A 166 8.47 -12.64 -3.47
CA ASN A 166 9.87 -12.43 -3.13
C ASN A 166 10.40 -11.08 -3.64
N GLU A 167 10.13 -10.76 -4.92
CA GLU A 167 10.53 -9.49 -5.52
C GLU A 167 9.82 -8.30 -4.87
N VAL A 168 8.52 -8.42 -4.57
CA VAL A 168 7.78 -7.36 -3.86
C VAL A 168 8.39 -7.11 -2.48
N LEU A 169 8.65 -8.17 -1.71
CA LEU A 169 9.25 -8.05 -0.37
C LEU A 169 10.63 -7.41 -0.42
N GLU A 170 11.46 -7.75 -1.42
CA GLU A 170 12.77 -7.15 -1.61
C GLU A 170 12.67 -5.63 -1.83
N GLN A 171 11.78 -5.19 -2.74
CA GLN A 171 11.60 -3.77 -3.04
C GLN A 171 11.02 -3.00 -1.84
N VAL A 172 10.04 -3.59 -1.15
CA VAL A 172 9.43 -3.01 0.06
C VAL A 172 10.47 -2.87 1.17
N SER A 173 11.27 -3.90 1.41
CA SER A 173 12.33 -3.89 2.42
C SER A 173 13.37 -2.80 2.14
N LYS A 174 13.84 -2.68 0.88
CA LYS A 174 14.77 -1.63 0.47
C LYS A 174 14.19 -0.23 0.69
N LEU A 175 12.93 -0.01 0.29
CA LEU A 175 12.28 1.28 0.44
C LEU A 175 12.06 1.64 1.92
N ALA A 176 11.63 0.69 2.73
CA ALA A 176 11.48 0.87 4.17
C ALA A 176 12.81 1.28 4.84
N SER A 177 13.93 0.63 4.47
CA SER A 177 15.26 1.02 4.97
C SER A 177 15.63 2.45 4.58
N VAL A 178 15.33 2.86 3.34
CA VAL A 178 15.56 4.25 2.89
C VAL A 178 14.69 5.23 3.67
N MET A 179 13.42 4.91 3.94
CA MET A 179 12.54 5.79 4.72
C MET A 179 13.05 5.98 6.15
N LEU A 180 13.49 4.89 6.80
CA LEU A 180 14.11 4.94 8.13
C LEU A 180 15.39 5.79 8.13
N SER A 181 16.23 5.67 7.09
CA SER A 181 17.45 6.48 6.98
C SER A 181 17.17 7.98 6.79
N HIS A 182 15.97 8.34 6.32
CA HIS A 182 15.51 9.73 6.20
C HIS A 182 14.73 10.22 7.43
N GLY A 183 14.69 9.40 8.49
CA GLY A 183 14.14 9.79 9.78
C GLY A 183 12.64 9.55 9.96
N VAL A 184 11.99 8.83 9.04
CA VAL A 184 10.58 8.46 9.19
C VAL A 184 10.41 7.49 10.35
N LYS A 185 9.49 7.80 11.26
CA LYS A 185 9.17 7.02 12.46
C LYS A 185 7.75 6.49 12.42
N LYS A 186 7.45 5.59 13.36
CA LYS A 186 6.10 5.10 13.60
C LYS A 186 5.20 6.27 13.98
N GLY A 187 4.06 6.41 13.29
CA GLY A 187 3.11 7.50 13.48
C GLY A 187 3.27 8.67 12.52
N ASP A 188 4.40 8.79 11.83
CA ASP A 188 4.64 9.87 10.87
C ASP A 188 3.74 9.71 9.63
N CYS A 189 3.31 10.83 9.04
CA CYS A 189 2.48 10.84 7.85
C CYS A 189 3.33 11.00 6.58
N VAL A 190 3.27 10.02 5.67
CA VAL A 190 3.99 10.03 4.40
C VAL A 190 3.02 10.26 3.26
N VAL A 191 3.18 11.38 2.56
CA VAL A 191 2.37 11.71 1.36
C VAL A 191 2.95 11.02 0.13
N ILE A 192 2.11 10.26 -0.57
CA ILE A 192 2.48 9.54 -1.80
C ILE A 192 1.76 10.19 -2.98
N TYR A 193 2.54 10.74 -3.91
CA TYR A 193 2.05 11.35 -5.15
C TYR A 193 2.66 10.62 -6.35
N MET A 194 2.07 9.47 -6.69
CA MET A 194 2.52 8.61 -7.78
C MET A 194 1.31 8.01 -8.52
N PRO A 195 1.45 7.66 -9.82
CA PRO A 195 0.39 6.99 -10.58
C PRO A 195 0.18 5.53 -10.13
N MET A 196 -0.74 4.83 -10.79
CA MET A 196 -0.99 3.39 -10.60
C MET A 196 0.15 2.55 -11.21
N ILE A 197 1.30 2.54 -10.54
CA ILE A 197 2.49 1.74 -10.87
C ILE A 197 2.86 0.85 -9.68
N PRO A 198 3.57 -0.28 -9.86
CA PRO A 198 3.91 -1.21 -8.77
C PRO A 198 4.64 -0.53 -7.60
N GLN A 199 5.49 0.46 -7.89
CA GLN A 199 6.24 1.23 -6.91
C GLN A 199 5.34 1.98 -5.92
N THR A 200 4.14 2.38 -6.34
CA THR A 200 3.14 2.99 -5.46
C THR A 200 2.68 1.98 -4.41
N MET A 201 2.43 0.74 -4.80
CA MET A 201 2.10 -0.34 -3.87
C MET A 201 3.27 -0.65 -2.93
N TYR A 202 4.50 -0.68 -3.45
CA TYR A 202 5.69 -0.88 -2.61
C TYR A 202 5.82 0.21 -1.54
N THR A 203 5.50 1.46 -1.90
CA THR A 203 5.56 2.59 -0.96
C THR A 203 4.50 2.47 0.12
N MET A 204 3.27 2.09 -0.23
CA MET A 204 2.21 1.84 0.77
C MET A 204 2.62 0.73 1.76
N LEU A 205 3.13 -0.39 1.23
CA LEU A 205 3.54 -1.53 2.05
C LEU A 205 4.77 -1.20 2.90
N ALA A 206 5.71 -0.41 2.39
CA ALA A 206 6.86 0.09 3.15
C ALA A 206 6.42 0.99 4.32
N CYS A 207 5.48 1.92 4.10
CA CYS A 207 4.88 2.71 5.17
C CYS A 207 4.23 1.82 6.23
N ALA A 208 3.42 0.84 5.82
CA ALA A 208 2.78 -0.11 6.73
C ALA A 208 3.80 -0.97 7.50
N ARG A 209 4.94 -1.31 6.89
CA ARG A 209 6.02 -2.09 7.52
C ARG A 209 6.68 -1.32 8.66
N ILE A 210 6.97 -0.04 8.47
CA ILE A 210 7.60 0.82 9.50
C ILE A 210 6.59 1.45 10.49
N GLY A 211 5.29 1.28 10.23
CA GLY A 211 4.22 1.87 11.04
C GLY A 211 3.99 3.36 10.77
N ALA A 212 4.38 3.85 9.60
CA ALA A 212 4.04 5.18 9.10
C ALA A 212 2.65 5.18 8.46
N ILE A 213 1.97 6.32 8.52
CA ILE A 213 0.64 6.53 7.96
C ILE A 213 0.81 7.02 6.52
N HIS A 214 0.36 6.25 5.53
CA HIS A 214 0.44 6.70 4.13
C HIS A 214 -0.80 7.54 3.73
N SER A 215 -0.58 8.71 3.13
CA SER A 215 -1.63 9.54 2.53
C SER A 215 -1.46 9.53 1.01
N LEU A 216 -2.34 8.80 0.34
CA LEU A 216 -2.25 8.59 -1.11
C LEU A 216 -3.07 9.63 -1.86
N ILE A 217 -2.41 10.33 -2.78
CA ILE A 217 -3.01 11.39 -3.57
C ILE A 217 -2.92 11.02 -5.05
N PHE A 218 -4.07 10.94 -5.70
CA PHE A 218 -4.16 10.62 -7.11
C PHE A 218 -3.59 11.75 -7.98
N GLY A 219 -2.82 11.39 -9.01
CA GLY A 219 -2.13 12.35 -9.89
C GLY A 219 -3.03 13.25 -10.75
N GLY A 220 -4.34 13.01 -10.75
CA GLY A 220 -5.32 13.85 -11.46
C GLY A 220 -5.80 15.08 -10.67
N PHE A 221 -5.35 15.28 -9.43
CA PHE A 221 -5.75 16.44 -8.64
C PHE A 221 -5.02 17.72 -9.09
N ALA A 222 -5.75 18.84 -9.09
CA ALA A 222 -5.16 20.16 -9.30
C ALA A 222 -4.14 20.49 -8.20
N SER A 223 -3.14 21.30 -8.52
CA SER A 223 -2.04 21.67 -7.60
C SER A 223 -2.53 22.25 -6.26
N LYS A 224 -3.64 22.99 -6.29
CA LYS A 224 -4.27 23.56 -5.08
C LYS A 224 -4.79 22.48 -4.12
N GLU A 225 -5.42 21.44 -4.67
CA GLU A 225 -5.93 20.31 -3.89
C GLU A 225 -4.79 19.47 -3.31
N LEU A 226 -3.71 19.30 -4.08
CA LEU A 226 -2.50 18.65 -3.61
C LEU A 226 -1.87 19.40 -2.42
N SER A 227 -1.77 20.73 -2.52
CA SER A 227 -1.24 21.57 -1.43
C SER A 227 -2.06 21.40 -0.16
N SER A 228 -3.39 21.47 -0.25
CA SER A 228 -4.26 21.37 0.93
C SER A 228 -4.09 20.03 1.66
N ARG A 229 -3.92 18.92 0.92
CA ARG A 229 -3.68 17.59 1.51
C ARG A 229 -2.29 17.46 2.13
N ILE A 230 -1.28 18.06 1.50
CA ILE A 230 0.07 18.12 2.07
C ILE A 230 0.05 18.93 3.37
N ASP A 231 -0.65 20.06 3.40
CA ASP A 231 -0.74 20.88 4.59
C ASP A 231 -1.49 20.18 5.71
N HIS A 232 -2.57 19.45 5.41
CA HIS A 232 -3.26 18.61 6.39
C HIS A 232 -2.34 17.52 6.97
N ALA A 233 -1.52 16.89 6.13
CA ALA A 233 -0.57 15.86 6.57
C ALA A 233 0.55 16.39 7.48
N LYS A 234 0.89 17.69 7.41
CA LYS A 234 1.92 18.31 8.27
C LYS A 234 1.46 18.57 9.70
N TYR A 235 0.15 18.75 9.93
CA TYR A 235 -0.38 19.07 11.26
C TYR A 235 -0.44 17.84 12.20
N SER A 236 -0.32 16.63 11.67
CA SER A 236 0.08 15.44 12.43
C SER A 236 1.60 15.37 12.42
N GLU A 237 2.25 15.75 13.52
CA GLU A 237 3.70 15.83 13.74
C GLU A 237 4.58 15.01 12.76
N SER A 238 5.16 15.66 11.73
CA SER A 238 6.57 15.51 11.23
C SER A 238 6.77 15.60 9.70
N ILE A 239 7.73 16.45 9.33
CA ILE A 239 8.71 16.41 8.21
C ILE A 239 8.20 15.99 6.80
N VAL A 240 8.03 16.98 5.92
CA VAL A 240 8.06 16.84 4.44
C VAL A 240 9.49 16.64 3.97
#